data_AF-A0A9Q3GPR7-F1
#
_entry.id   AF-A0A9Q3GPR7-F1
#
_cell.length_a   1.000
_cell.length_b   1.000
_cell.length_c   1.000
_cell.angle_alpha   90.00
_cell.angle_beta   90.00
_cell.angle_gamma   90.00
#
_symmetry.space_group_name_H-M   'P 1'
#
loop_
_entity.id
_entity.type
_entity.pdbx_description
1 polymer ?
#
loop_
_entity_poly.entity_id
_entity_poly.type
_entity_poly.pdbx_seq_one_letter_code
_entity_poly.pdbx_strand_id
1 'polypeptide(L)'
;MPVKDYPIENITALFEVTEVHTHFPQYSEYFHTLINSQDARMCKTKLARGKGYTSGASCITSILMNDTEARVNLDTGAFCTCVSKDYLQAILRGWKNNILPIEGVQFSSSSNHMYPLGILDTNIVFPHPAGSVRMKTEIVVMDKCTSQYIIL
;
A
#
# COMPACT_ATOMS: atom_id res chain seq x y z
N MET A 1 -15.30 61.16 -9.54
CA MET A 1 -15.15 59.99 -10.43
C MET A 1 -15.86 58.83 -9.75
N PRO A 2 -16.76 58.10 -10.43
CA PRO A 2 -17.59 57.07 -9.81
C PRO A 2 -16.80 55.78 -9.57
N VAL A 3 -17.05 55.14 -8.42
CA VAL A 3 -16.57 53.80 -8.08
C VAL A 3 -17.35 52.80 -8.95
N LYS A 4 -16.66 51.97 -9.73
CA LYS A 4 -17.28 50.89 -10.49
C LYS A 4 -17.54 49.71 -9.55
N ASP A 5 -18.80 49.41 -9.31
CA ASP A 5 -19.22 48.12 -8.76
C ASP A 5 -18.95 47.03 -9.81
N TYR A 6 -18.15 46.04 -9.45
CA TYR A 6 -17.99 44.81 -10.23
C TYR A 6 -19.07 43.82 -9.78
N PRO A 7 -19.91 43.28 -10.68
CA PRO A 7 -20.84 42.23 -10.32
C PRO A 7 -20.05 40.94 -10.04
N ILE A 8 -20.12 40.44 -8.81
CA ILE A 8 -19.63 39.10 -8.45
C ILE A 8 -20.68 38.10 -8.96
N GLU A 9 -20.65 37.84 -10.27
CA GLU A 9 -21.40 36.72 -10.85
C GLU A 9 -20.57 35.45 -10.70
N ASN A 10 -21.12 34.52 -9.89
CA ASN A 10 -20.74 33.11 -9.80
C ASN A 10 -19.29 32.81 -9.40
N ILE A 11 -18.96 33.01 -8.13
CA ILE A 11 -17.92 32.18 -7.50
C ILE A 11 -18.54 30.79 -7.30
N THR A 12 -18.37 29.92 -8.29
CA THR A 12 -18.55 28.49 -8.09
C THR A 12 -17.42 28.05 -7.19
N ALA A 13 -17.69 27.94 -5.89
CA ALA A 13 -16.78 27.29 -4.97
C ALA A 13 -16.65 25.82 -5.42
N LEU A 14 -15.51 25.48 -6.01
CA LEU A 14 -15.10 24.09 -6.15
C LEU A 14 -14.77 23.61 -4.75
N PHE A 15 -15.73 22.94 -4.11
CA PHE A 15 -15.47 22.20 -2.89
C PHE A 15 -14.63 20.99 -3.27
N GLU A 16 -13.34 21.00 -2.93
CA GLU A 16 -12.53 19.80 -2.92
C GLU A 16 -12.91 19.03 -1.64
N VAL A 17 -13.73 17.99 -1.79
CA VAL A 17 -14.16 17.14 -0.67
C VAL A 17 -12.91 16.48 -0.09
N THR A 18 -12.43 17.03 1.02
CA THR A 18 -11.39 16.45 1.86
C THR A 18 -12.10 15.53 2.83
N GLU A 19 -11.73 14.25 2.79
CA GLU A 19 -12.23 13.14 3.63
C GLU A 19 -13.60 12.56 3.27
N VAL A 20 -13.57 11.41 2.60
CA VAL A 20 -14.69 10.47 2.52
C VAL A 20 -14.32 9.24 3.36
N HIS A 21 -14.60 9.30 4.66
CA HIS A 21 -14.56 8.11 5.52
C HIS A 21 -15.79 7.25 5.23
N THR A 22 -15.67 6.29 4.29
CA THR A 22 -16.70 5.27 4.11
C THR A 22 -16.09 3.87 4.24
N HIS A 23 -16.39 3.23 5.37
CA HIS A 23 -16.02 1.83 5.68
C HIS A 23 -16.98 0.81 5.05
N PHE A 24 -17.89 1.22 4.17
CA PHE A 24 -18.88 0.35 3.55
C PHE A 24 -18.31 -0.44 2.35
N PRO A 25 -18.81 -1.66 2.08
CA PRO A 25 -18.52 -2.37 0.85
C PRO A 25 -18.90 -1.48 -0.35
N GLN A 26 -18.02 -1.38 -1.34
CA GLN A 26 -18.32 -0.65 -2.57
C GLN A 26 -19.36 -1.47 -3.34
N TYR A 27 -20.54 -0.89 -3.54
CA TYR A 27 -21.45 -1.36 -4.57
C TYR A 27 -20.96 -0.81 -5.91
N SER A 28 -20.82 -1.69 -6.89
CA SER A 28 -20.47 -1.34 -8.26
C SER A 28 -21.59 -0.49 -8.87
N GLU A 29 -21.51 0.83 -8.71
CA GLU A 29 -22.22 1.76 -9.58
C GLU A 29 -21.56 1.64 -10.97
N TYR A 30 -22.25 0.98 -11.91
CA TYR A 30 -21.76 0.55 -13.23
C TYR A 30 -21.41 1.70 -14.21
N PHE A 31 -21.24 2.95 -13.75
CA PHE A 31 -21.11 4.13 -14.61
C PHE A 31 -19.82 4.94 -14.41
N HIS A 32 -18.74 4.33 -13.93
CA HIS A 32 -17.44 4.94 -14.12
C HIS A 32 -16.97 4.73 -15.57
N THR A 33 -16.91 5.81 -16.35
CA THR A 33 -16.26 5.77 -17.67
C THR A 33 -14.80 5.37 -17.47
N LEU A 34 -14.42 4.20 -17.99
CA LEU A 34 -13.03 3.76 -18.10
C LEU A 34 -12.27 4.76 -18.99
N ILE A 35 -11.71 5.78 -18.36
CA ILE A 35 -10.98 6.88 -19.02
C ILE A 35 -9.59 6.44 -19.51
N ASN A 36 -9.03 5.40 -18.90
CA ASN A 36 -7.78 4.79 -19.37
C ASN A 36 -7.66 3.34 -18.88
N SER A 37 -7.58 2.40 -19.82
CA SER A 37 -7.24 0.99 -19.55
C SER A 37 -6.07 0.64 -20.45
N GLN A 38 -4.89 0.51 -19.86
CA GLN A 38 -3.70 0.02 -20.54
C GLN A 38 -3.21 -1.20 -19.80
N ASP A 39 -2.82 -2.23 -20.52
CA ASP A 39 -2.06 -3.33 -19.93
C ASP A 39 -0.77 -2.76 -19.34
N ALA A 40 -0.56 -2.95 -18.04
CA ALA A 40 0.68 -2.61 -17.40
C ALA A 40 1.80 -3.48 -17.99
N ARG A 41 2.54 -2.94 -18.97
CA ARG A 41 3.72 -3.62 -19.50
C ARG A 41 4.79 -3.60 -18.43
N MET A 42 5.17 -4.76 -17.92
CA MET A 42 6.35 -4.91 -17.08
C MET A 42 7.60 -4.63 -17.92
N CYS A 43 7.98 -3.36 -18.01
CA CYS A 43 9.17 -2.91 -18.72
C CYS A 43 10.41 -3.30 -17.91
N LYS A 44 10.99 -4.47 -18.21
CA LYS A 44 12.32 -4.83 -17.73
C LYS A 44 13.36 -4.18 -18.62
N THR A 45 13.92 -3.05 -18.20
CA THR A 45 15.07 -2.45 -18.89
C THR A 45 16.23 -3.44 -18.85
N LYS A 46 16.67 -3.94 -20.02
CA LYS A 46 17.88 -4.78 -20.09
C LYS A 46 19.10 -3.90 -19.74
N LEU A 47 19.69 -4.14 -18.59
CA LEU A 47 20.79 -3.33 -18.08
C LEU A 47 22.09 -3.64 -18.83
N ALA A 48 22.90 -2.61 -19.05
CA ALA A 48 24.27 -2.78 -19.50
C ALA A 48 25.10 -3.55 -18.45
N ARG A 49 26.12 -4.30 -18.91
CA ARG A 49 27.03 -5.05 -18.03
C ARG A 49 27.61 -4.11 -16.96
N GLY A 50 27.51 -4.48 -15.69
CA GLY A 50 28.01 -3.68 -14.57
C GLY A 50 27.11 -2.52 -14.15
N LYS A 51 25.91 -2.36 -14.73
CA LYS A 51 24.91 -1.35 -14.34
C LYS A 51 23.68 -1.96 -13.66
N GLY A 52 23.82 -3.17 -13.12
CA GLY A 52 22.79 -3.87 -12.35
C GLY A 52 22.15 -2.99 -11.26
N TYR A 53 22.98 -2.24 -10.54
CA TYR A 53 22.59 -1.44 -9.37
C TYR A 53 21.75 -0.19 -9.69
N THR A 54 21.76 0.32 -10.93
CA THR A 54 20.99 1.51 -11.32
C THR A 54 19.56 1.19 -11.75
N SER A 55 19.17 -0.08 -11.69
CA SER A 55 17.87 -0.58 -12.14
C SER A 55 16.74 -0.45 -11.12
N GLY A 56 17.04 0.00 -9.91
CA GLY A 56 16.07 0.02 -8.83
C GLY A 56 15.10 1.18 -8.98
N ALA A 57 14.00 0.99 -9.71
CA ALA A 57 12.77 1.69 -9.37
C ALA A 57 12.15 0.91 -8.20
N SER A 58 12.04 1.53 -7.02
CA SER A 58 11.34 0.89 -5.91
C SER A 58 9.84 0.89 -6.20
N CYS A 59 9.17 -0.25 -6.12
CA CYS A 59 7.71 -0.36 -6.23
C CYS A 59 7.04 -0.08 -4.88
N ILE A 60 7.51 0.96 -4.17
CA ILE A 60 6.97 1.35 -2.87
C ILE A 60 5.78 2.27 -3.06
N THR A 61 4.66 1.92 -2.44
CA THR A 61 3.43 2.72 -2.38
C THR A 61 2.90 2.79 -0.94
N SER A 62 1.87 3.60 -0.73
CA SER A 62 1.14 3.70 0.53
C SER A 62 -0.18 2.93 0.46
N ILE A 63 -0.53 2.27 1.56
CA ILE A 63 -1.82 1.64 1.80
C ILE A 63 -2.40 2.15 3.12
N LEU A 64 -3.68 1.89 3.36
CA LEU A 64 -4.27 1.96 4.69
C LEU A 64 -4.37 0.55 5.27
N MET A 65 -3.89 0.37 6.49
CA MET A 65 -4.03 -0.86 7.28
C MET A 65 -4.57 -0.47 8.65
N ASN A 66 -5.77 -0.96 9.00
CA ASN A 66 -6.49 -0.55 10.22
C ASN A 66 -6.52 0.98 10.40
N ASP A 67 -6.90 1.69 9.34
CA ASP A 67 -6.98 3.17 9.27
C ASP A 67 -5.66 3.91 9.50
N THR A 68 -4.54 3.20 9.51
CA THR A 68 -3.19 3.78 9.60
C THR A 68 -2.50 3.66 8.25
N GLU A 69 -1.86 4.75 7.79
CA GLU A 69 -1.05 4.71 6.58
C GLU A 69 0.20 3.83 6.79
N ALA A 70 0.43 2.90 5.87
CA ALA A 70 1.58 2.01 5.88
C ALA A 70 2.23 1.97 4.50
N ARG A 71 3.56 1.82 4.50
CA ARG A 71 4.35 1.67 3.27
C ARG A 71 4.40 0.21 2.88
N VAL A 72 4.18 -0.07 1.60
CA VAL A 72 4.25 -1.40 1.01
C VAL A 72 5.21 -1.37 -0.16
N ASN A 73 6.13 -2.33 -0.23
CA ASN A 73 6.89 -2.63 -1.43
C ASN A 73 6.20 -3.79 -2.17
N LEU A 74 5.77 -3.55 -3.41
CA LEU A 74 5.18 -4.56 -4.27
C LEU A 74 6.31 -5.41 -4.87
N ASP A 75 6.54 -6.60 -4.33
CA ASP A 75 7.71 -7.42 -4.64
C ASP A 75 7.32 -8.78 -5.22
N THR A 76 7.31 -8.87 -6.55
CA THR A 76 7.07 -10.13 -7.28
C THR A 76 8.10 -11.24 -6.98
N GLY A 77 9.23 -10.91 -6.36
CA GLY A 77 10.24 -11.88 -5.94
C GLY A 77 10.02 -12.45 -4.53
N ALA A 78 9.09 -11.88 -3.75
CA ALA A 78 8.77 -12.36 -2.43
C ALA A 78 7.85 -13.59 -2.49
N PHE A 79 8.15 -14.59 -1.65
CA PHE A 79 7.32 -15.80 -1.55
C PHE A 79 5.97 -15.54 -0.85
N CYS A 80 5.97 -14.64 0.13
CA CYS A 80 4.80 -14.29 0.90
C CYS A 80 4.83 -12.82 1.32
N THR A 81 3.67 -12.30 1.68
CA THR A 81 3.57 -11.01 2.35
C THR A 81 4.22 -11.09 3.73
N CYS A 82 5.15 -10.20 4.02
CA CYS A 82 5.81 -10.17 5.32
C CYS A 82 6.18 -8.77 5.77
N VAL A 83 6.36 -8.61 7.08
CA VAL A 83 6.68 -7.33 7.69
C VAL A 83 7.67 -7.52 8.83
N SER A 84 8.55 -6.54 9.06
CA SER A 84 9.38 -6.55 10.25
C SER A 84 8.54 -6.27 11.50
N LYS A 85 8.86 -6.98 12.58
CA LYS A 85 8.30 -6.75 13.91
C LYS A 85 8.36 -5.28 14.33
N ASP A 86 9.50 -4.62 14.09
CA ASP A 86 9.73 -3.25 14.53
C ASP A 86 8.89 -2.25 13.73
N TYR A 87 8.77 -2.44 12.41
CA TYR A 87 7.91 -1.61 11.58
C TYR A 87 6.44 -1.82 11.91
N LEU A 88 6.00 -3.07 12.06
CA LEU A 88 4.63 -3.40 12.44
C LEU A 88 4.27 -2.80 13.81
N GLN A 89 5.20 -2.82 14.77
CA GLN A 89 5.02 -2.23 16.09
C GLN A 89 4.78 -0.70 16.04
N ALA A 90 5.35 -0.02 15.04
CA ALA A 90 5.18 1.41 14.84
C ALA A 90 3.80 1.76 14.24
N ILE A 91 3.32 0.96 13.28
CA ILE A 91 2.07 1.24 12.55
C ILE A 91 0.82 0.57 13.15
N LEU A 92 0.97 -0.50 13.93
CA LEU A 92 -0.17 -1.22 14.53
C LEU A 92 0.16 -1.67 15.95
N ARG A 93 -0.15 -0.87 16.95
CA ARG A 93 0.09 -1.24 18.36
C ARG A 93 -0.82 -2.41 18.78
N GLY A 94 -0.29 -3.34 19.57
CA GLY A 94 -1.06 -4.47 20.09
C GLY A 94 -1.21 -5.66 19.15
N TRP A 95 -0.56 -5.65 17.97
CA TRP A 95 -0.60 -6.75 16.99
C TRP A 95 -0.31 -8.13 17.59
N LYS A 96 0.53 -8.22 18.62
CA LYS A 96 0.93 -9.46 19.31
C LYS A 96 -0.25 -10.26 19.87
N ASN A 97 -1.37 -9.61 20.21
CA ASN A 97 -2.54 -10.29 20.75
C ASN A 97 -3.38 -10.97 19.66
N ASN A 98 -3.11 -10.66 18.39
CA ASN A 98 -3.92 -11.05 17.24
C ASN A 98 -3.11 -11.87 16.22
N ILE A 99 -1.94 -12.41 16.60
CA ILE A 99 -1.16 -13.27 15.72
C ILE A 99 -1.57 -14.74 15.88
N LEU A 100 -1.65 -15.43 14.75
CA LEU A 100 -1.81 -16.87 14.66
C LEU A 100 -0.42 -17.54 14.71
N PRO A 101 -0.32 -18.76 15.27
CA PRO A 101 0.93 -19.51 15.26
C PRO A 101 1.34 -19.87 13.83
N ILE A 102 2.64 -20.02 13.63
CA ILE A 102 3.23 -20.46 12.36
C ILE A 102 4.11 -21.68 12.62
N GLU A 103 3.85 -22.78 11.91
CA GLU A 103 4.54 -24.05 12.10
C GLU A 103 5.02 -24.61 10.75
N GLY A 104 6.19 -25.25 10.76
CA GLY A 104 6.68 -26.02 9.61
C GLY A 104 7.20 -25.22 8.41
N VAL A 105 7.28 -23.89 8.48
CA VAL A 105 7.76 -23.04 7.38
C VAL A 105 9.12 -22.43 7.71
N GLN A 106 10.09 -22.60 6.81
CA GLN A 106 11.39 -21.95 6.87
C GLN A 106 11.44 -20.78 5.90
N PHE A 107 11.87 -19.62 6.39
CA PHE A 107 12.04 -18.43 5.58
C PHE A 107 13.52 -18.07 5.46
N SER A 108 13.96 -17.79 4.24
CA SER A 108 15.30 -17.30 3.95
C SER A 108 15.22 -16.04 3.10
N SER A 109 16.13 -15.12 3.39
CA SER A 109 16.42 -13.96 2.53
C SER A 109 17.76 -14.18 1.85
N SER A 110 18.11 -13.35 0.87
CA SER A 110 19.40 -13.43 0.18
C SER A 110 20.61 -13.30 1.11
N SER A 111 20.43 -12.72 2.30
CA SER A 111 21.51 -12.41 3.22
C SER A 111 21.45 -13.17 4.55
N ASN A 112 20.29 -13.68 4.98
CA ASN A 112 20.12 -14.32 6.28
C ASN A 112 18.89 -15.24 6.37
N HIS A 113 18.90 -16.13 7.38
CA HIS A 113 17.71 -16.83 7.84
C HIS A 113 16.73 -15.84 8.50
N MET A 114 15.45 -15.97 8.17
CA MET A 114 14.38 -15.16 8.75
C MET A 114 13.65 -15.96 9.83
N TYR A 115 13.26 -15.28 10.91
CA TYR A 115 12.63 -15.89 12.07
C TYR A 115 11.18 -15.46 12.15
N PRO A 116 10.22 -16.27 11.66
CA PRO A 116 8.81 -15.90 11.72
C PRO A 116 8.30 -15.95 13.16
N LEU A 117 7.49 -14.97 13.55
CA LEU A 117 6.85 -14.87 14.87
C LEU A 117 5.41 -15.37 14.86
N GLY A 118 4.72 -15.25 13.72
CA GLY A 118 3.32 -15.59 13.56
C GLY A 118 2.72 -14.94 12.32
N ILE A 119 1.44 -15.20 12.10
CA ILE A 119 0.68 -14.68 10.97
C ILE A 119 -0.33 -13.67 11.49
N LEU A 120 -0.33 -12.47 10.93
CA LEU A 120 -1.34 -11.44 11.18
C LEU A 120 -2.36 -11.47 10.03
N ASP A 121 -3.60 -11.85 10.34
CA ASP A 121 -4.73 -11.70 9.40
C ASP A 121 -5.26 -10.26 9.50
N THR A 122 -5.24 -9.51 8.40
CA THR A 122 -5.70 -8.12 8.36
C THR A 122 -6.23 -7.69 7.00
N ASN A 123 -6.90 -6.55 6.97
CA ASN A 123 -7.34 -5.93 5.72
C ASN A 123 -6.40 -4.78 5.38
N ILE A 124 -6.00 -4.71 4.12
CA ILE A 124 -5.29 -3.57 3.56
C ILE A 124 -6.12 -2.93 2.46
N VAL A 125 -5.98 -1.61 2.33
CA VAL A 125 -6.69 -0.81 1.34
C VAL A 125 -5.69 -0.01 0.53
N PHE A 126 -5.73 -0.17 -0.79
CA PHE A 126 -5.06 0.72 -1.73
C PHE A 126 -6.00 1.88 -2.04
N PRO A 127 -5.74 3.09 -1.50
CA PRO A 127 -6.58 4.25 -1.79
C PRO A 127 -6.42 4.64 -3.27
N HIS A 128 -7.55 4.86 -3.94
CA HIS A 128 -7.56 5.40 -5.30
C HIS A 128 -8.80 6.28 -5.50
N PRO A 129 -8.69 7.45 -6.16
CA PRO A 129 -9.79 8.40 -6.29
C PRO A 129 -11.04 7.84 -6.99
N ALA A 130 -10.85 6.91 -7.94
CA ALA A 130 -11.95 6.28 -8.67
C ALA A 130 -12.57 5.06 -7.96
N GLY A 131 -12.14 4.76 -6.74
CA GLY A 131 -12.53 3.55 -6.01
C GLY A 131 -11.32 2.82 -5.46
N SER A 132 -11.32 2.58 -4.15
CA SER A 132 -10.20 1.92 -3.46
C SER A 132 -10.27 0.40 -3.59
N VAL A 133 -9.11 -0.25 -3.72
CA VAL A 133 -9.02 -1.72 -3.71
C VAL A 133 -8.84 -2.18 -2.27
N ARG A 134 -9.73 -3.06 -1.79
CA ARG A 134 -9.65 -3.65 -0.45
C ARG A 134 -9.32 -5.12 -0.59
N MET A 135 -8.34 -5.59 0.17
CA MET A 135 -7.98 -7.00 0.18
C MET A 135 -7.73 -7.48 1.60
N LYS A 136 -8.22 -8.69 1.87
CA LYS A 136 -7.86 -9.46 3.06
C LYS A 136 -6.51 -10.13 2.80
N THR A 137 -5.58 -10.03 3.74
CA THR A 137 -4.21 -10.51 3.58
C THR A 137 -3.69 -11.15 4.87
N GLU A 138 -2.85 -12.15 4.70
CA GLU A 138 -2.09 -12.78 5.78
C GLU A 138 -0.65 -12.28 5.71
N ILE A 139 -0.20 -11.62 6.78
CA ILE A 139 1.13 -11.03 6.84
C ILE A 139 1.97 -11.82 7.82
N VAL A 140 3.07 -12.41 7.34
CA VAL A 140 4.04 -13.07 8.21
C VAL A 140 4.86 -12.00 8.94
N VAL A 141 4.79 -12.00 10.27
CA VAL A 141 5.59 -11.10 11.09
C VAL A 141 6.97 -11.71 11.31
N MET A 142 8.01 -11.01 10.88
CA MET A 142 9.39 -11.48 10.94
C MET A 142 10.16 -10.79 12.07
N ASP A 143 10.86 -11.58 12.89
CA ASP A 143 11.90 -11.10 13.79
C ASP A 143 13.22 -10.88 13.05
N LYS A 144 14.02 -9.93 13.52
CA LYS A 144 15.34 -9.56 12.95
C LYS A 144 15.31 -9.13 11.47
N CYS A 145 14.16 -8.65 10.98
CA CYS A 145 14.04 -8.00 9.67
C CYS A 145 14.17 -6.48 9.84
N THR A 146 14.94 -5.81 8.99
CA THR A 146 15.18 -4.35 9.07
C THR A 146 14.28 -3.52 8.16
N SER A 147 13.41 -4.17 7.37
CA SER A 147 12.52 -3.50 6.43
C SER A 147 11.65 -2.46 7.15
N GLN A 148 11.49 -1.28 6.52
CA GLN A 148 10.65 -0.16 6.97
C GLN A 148 9.37 -0.05 6.11
N TYR A 149 8.94 -1.18 5.56
CA TYR A 149 7.74 -1.34 4.75
C TYR A 149 7.28 -2.80 4.84
N ILE A 150 6.01 -3.02 4.55
CA ILE A 150 5.45 -4.35 4.30
C ILE A 150 5.94 -4.80 2.92
N ILE A 151 6.42 -6.02 2.81
CA ILE A 151 6.71 -6.66 1.53
C ILE A 151 5.43 -7.37 1.12
N LEU A 152 4.85 -7.02 -0.02
CA LEU A 152 3.63 -7.62 -0.57
C LEU A 152 3.93 -8.43 -1.82
#